data_AF-A0A1A8CVJ5-F1
#
_entry.id   AF-A0A1A8CVJ5-F1
#
_cell.length_a   1.000
_cell.length_b   1.000
_cell.length_c   1.000
_cell.angle_alpha   90.00
_cell.angle_beta   90.00
_cell.angle_gamma   90.00
#
_symmetry.space_group_name_H-M   'P 1'
#
loop_
_entity.id
_entity.type
_entity.pdbx_description
1 polymer ?
#
loop_
_entity_poly.entity_id
_entity_poly.type
_entity_poly.pdbx_seq_one_letter_code
_entity_poly.pdbx_strand_id
1 'polypeptide(L)'
;ETVLVMRFAEMTQEVEVARPVDRPIYRLAAGRRHRNQAFKDELSRRLEERGGPVNGGDSALMNQLIESLPALPPCELVDPTDDQTLPRLIEVLEQRHRIRQMMTEQVTHTANKVKFMLQQFDSQMSSKDTFVHDQQSKLNEKEKVILNQKTEIERLEKKSKTLEYKIDILQKTTEMYEQDKRSLQQELEGQEQMLQKELSERRRMEQRMQGVVTDTKLKWEKECERRVNAKQLEMQNKLWVKDEKLKQLKAIVTENSSGGSFPPEPPKKPERPSRERDHTMPQKRSASPTALPTVPPVRPTHRRSRSAG
;
A
#
# COMPACT_ATOMS: atom_id res chain seq x y z
N GLU A 1 3.86 -4.07 -50.47
CA GLU A 1 4.95 -3.92 -49.47
C GLU A 1 5.24 -2.46 -49.06
N THR A 2 4.31 -1.51 -49.18
CA THR A 2 4.60 -0.07 -48.98
C THR A 2 3.76 0.62 -47.91
N VAL A 3 2.99 -0.13 -47.10
CA VAL A 3 2.18 0.44 -46.01
C VAL A 3 2.83 0.23 -44.64
N LEU A 4 3.55 -0.88 -44.44
CA LEU A 4 4.22 -1.20 -43.18
C LEU A 4 5.49 -0.36 -42.94
N VAL A 5 6.22 -0.01 -44.00
CA VAL A 5 7.42 0.84 -43.91
C VAL A 5 7.07 2.28 -43.54
N MET A 6 5.94 2.79 -44.03
CA MET A 6 5.46 4.15 -43.75
C MET A 6 5.06 4.31 -42.27
N ARG A 7 4.38 3.30 -41.69
CA ARG A 7 4.01 3.28 -40.27
C ARG A 7 5.21 3.20 -39.33
N PHE A 8 6.33 2.61 -39.77
CA PHE A 8 7.56 2.57 -38.97
C PHE A 8 8.31 3.92 -39.01
N ALA A 9 8.24 4.62 -40.15
CA ALA A 9 8.80 5.97 -40.30
C ALA A 9 7.99 7.02 -39.51
N GLU A 10 6.66 6.91 -39.47
CA GLU A 10 5.79 7.85 -38.75
C GLU A 10 5.94 7.73 -37.22
N MET A 11 6.29 6.53 -36.70
CA MET A 11 6.49 6.29 -35.27
C MET A 11 7.91 6.65 -34.77
N THR A 12 8.82 7.04 -35.66
CA THR A 12 10.23 7.31 -35.31
C THR A 12 10.66 8.75 -35.55
N GLN A 13 9.74 9.67 -35.89
CA GLN A 13 10.08 11.03 -36.25
C GLN A 13 9.55 12.09 -35.28
N GLU A 14 9.97 12.01 -34.02
CA GLU A 14 10.12 13.18 -33.15
C GLU A 14 11.34 12.99 -32.26
N VAL A 15 12.53 13.22 -32.83
CA VAL A 15 13.74 13.48 -32.04
C VAL A 15 14.13 14.91 -32.34
N GLU A 16 13.62 15.85 -31.54
CA GLU A 16 14.17 17.19 -31.46
C GLU A 16 15.61 17.07 -30.94
N VAL A 17 16.58 17.05 -31.85
CA VAL A 17 17.99 17.22 -31.49
C VAL A 17 18.15 18.68 -31.10
N ALA A 18 18.06 18.94 -29.80
CA ALA A 18 18.45 20.22 -29.24
C ALA A 18 19.89 20.52 -29.67
N ARG A 19 20.08 21.53 -30.53
CA ARG A 19 21.40 22.07 -30.84
C ARG A 19 22.05 22.50 -29.51
N PRO A 20 23.31 22.12 -29.24
CA PRO A 20 24.03 22.66 -28.09
C PRO A 20 24.09 24.19 -28.23
N VAL A 21 23.34 24.88 -27.39
CA VAL A 21 23.54 26.32 -27.18
C VAL A 21 24.87 26.45 -26.47
N ASP A 22 25.77 27.30 -26.99
CA ASP A 22 27.02 27.69 -26.32
C ASP A 22 26.68 28.33 -24.97
N ARG A 23 26.56 27.47 -23.97
CA ARG A 23 26.30 27.84 -22.59
C ARG A 23 27.66 27.81 -21.90
N PRO A 24 28.17 28.93 -21.37
CA PRO A 24 29.43 28.91 -20.65
C PRO A 24 29.34 27.86 -19.54
N ILE A 25 30.19 26.83 -19.63
CA ILE A 25 30.18 25.66 -18.76
C ILE A 25 30.64 26.11 -17.37
N TYR A 26 29.72 26.62 -16.56
CA TYR A 26 29.93 26.90 -15.15
C TYR A 26 29.56 25.70 -14.27
N ARG A 27 29.87 24.48 -14.72
CA ARG A 27 29.79 23.27 -13.87
C ARG A 27 30.90 22.27 -14.23
N LEU A 28 32.14 22.68 -13.98
CA LEU A 28 33.17 21.70 -13.68
C LEU A 28 32.76 21.04 -12.35
N ALA A 29 32.55 19.72 -12.35
CA ALA A 29 32.24 18.94 -11.15
C ALA A 29 33.19 19.34 -10.01
N ALA A 30 32.64 19.69 -8.85
CA ALA A 30 33.36 20.34 -7.75
C ALA A 30 34.70 19.65 -7.41
N GLY A 31 34.79 18.32 -7.51
CA GLY A 31 36.01 17.56 -7.24
C GLY A 31 37.19 17.84 -8.17
N ARG A 32 36.97 18.21 -9.45
CA ARG A 32 38.08 18.56 -10.37
C ARG A 32 38.71 19.90 -10.02
N ARG A 33 37.90 20.88 -9.58
CA ARG A 33 38.40 22.19 -9.12
C ARG A 33 39.23 22.03 -7.85
N HIS A 34 38.77 21.23 -6.89
CA HIS A 34 39.50 20.97 -5.65
C HIS A 34 40.84 20.26 -5.91
N ARG A 35 40.89 19.26 -6.79
CA ARG A 35 42.18 18.60 -7.14
C ARG A 35 43.15 19.53 -7.86
N ASN A 36 42.68 20.35 -8.79
CA ASN A 36 43.55 21.31 -9.48
C ASN A 36 44.03 22.42 -8.53
N GLN A 37 43.17 22.86 -7.60
CA GLN A 37 43.54 23.83 -6.58
C GLN A 37 44.60 23.24 -5.64
N ALA A 38 44.37 22.04 -5.11
CA ALA A 38 45.35 21.35 -4.27
C ALA A 38 46.70 21.12 -4.99
N PHE A 39 46.67 20.81 -6.29
CA PHE A 39 47.90 20.67 -7.08
C PHE A 39 48.65 22.00 -7.22
N LYS A 40 47.94 23.11 -7.48
CA LYS A 40 48.55 24.44 -7.56
C LYS A 40 49.08 24.92 -6.22
N ASP A 41 48.35 24.67 -5.14
CA ASP A 41 48.75 25.04 -3.79
C ASP A 41 49.99 24.25 -3.35
N GLU A 42 50.07 22.95 -3.66
CA GLU A 42 51.26 22.13 -3.40
C GLU A 42 52.45 22.54 -4.27
N LEU A 43 52.22 22.92 -5.53
CA LEU A 43 53.28 23.45 -6.41
C LEU A 43 53.85 24.77 -5.87
N SER A 44 52.97 25.68 -5.42
CA SER A 44 53.37 26.95 -4.79
C SER A 44 54.12 26.71 -3.49
N ARG A 45 53.63 25.81 -2.62
CA ARG A 45 54.30 25.43 -1.37
C ARG A 45 55.70 24.87 -1.61
N ARG A 46 55.87 23.99 -2.60
CA ARG A 46 57.18 23.45 -2.97
C ARG A 46 58.13 24.50 -3.56
N LEU A 47 57.59 25.54 -4.20
CA LEU A 47 58.39 26.66 -4.69
C LEU A 47 58.88 27.54 -3.54
N GLU A 48 58.05 27.77 -2.53
CA GLU A 48 58.41 28.48 -1.30
C GLU A 48 59.40 27.68 -0.44
N GLU A 49 59.20 26.37 -0.30
CA GLU A 49 60.10 25.44 0.43
C GLU A 49 61.48 25.33 -0.22
N ARG A 50 61.61 25.60 -1.53
CA ARG A 50 62.90 25.63 -2.24
C ARG A 50 63.72 26.89 -1.94
N GLY A 51 63.21 27.78 -1.10
CA GLY A 51 63.94 28.96 -0.63
C GLY A 51 63.89 30.10 -1.62
N GLY A 52 62.96 31.03 -1.39
CA GLY A 52 63.12 32.40 -1.89
C GLY A 52 64.43 33.02 -1.37
N PRO A 53 64.96 34.06 -2.04
CA PRO A 53 66.29 34.59 -1.75
C PRO A 53 66.44 34.88 -0.26
N VAL A 54 67.33 34.13 0.39
CA VAL A 54 67.76 34.38 1.77
C VAL A 54 68.17 35.85 1.81
N ASN A 55 67.53 36.62 2.68
CA ASN A 55 67.70 38.06 2.85
C ASN A 55 69.20 38.43 2.78
N GLY A 56 69.66 38.85 1.60
CA GLY A 56 71.08 39.05 1.31
C GLY A 56 71.67 40.29 1.99
N GLY A 57 70.83 41.12 2.60
CA GLY A 57 71.23 42.36 3.26
C GLY A 57 72.17 42.12 4.45
N ASP A 58 71.79 41.24 5.39
CA ASP A 58 72.54 41.07 6.65
C ASP A 58 73.90 40.36 6.40
N SER A 59 73.94 39.42 5.45
CA SER A 59 75.19 38.75 5.04
C SER A 59 76.12 39.69 4.26
N ALA A 60 75.58 40.58 3.42
CA ALA A 60 76.37 41.55 2.67
C ALA A 60 76.98 42.62 3.59
N LEU A 61 76.22 43.09 4.58
CA LEU A 61 76.70 44.05 5.59
C LEU A 61 77.86 43.48 6.43
N MET A 62 77.78 42.20 6.80
CA MET A 62 78.84 41.51 7.54
C MET A 62 80.12 41.36 6.71
N ASN A 63 80.01 40.99 5.43
CA ASN A 63 81.17 40.92 4.53
C ASN A 63 81.81 42.31 4.33
N GLN A 64 80.99 43.35 4.19
CA GLN A 64 81.46 44.73 4.06
C GLN A 64 82.20 45.22 5.32
N LEU A 65 81.75 44.84 6.52
CA LEU A 65 82.44 45.13 7.79
C LEU A 65 83.79 44.42 7.87
N ILE A 66 83.89 43.17 7.43
CA ILE A 66 85.15 42.41 7.40
C ILE A 66 86.16 43.06 6.44
N GLU A 67 85.71 43.50 5.27
CA GLU A 67 86.54 44.20 4.28
C GLU A 67 86.98 45.59 4.75
N SER A 68 86.29 46.20 5.72
CA SER A 68 86.59 47.54 6.25
C SER A 68 87.72 47.59 7.29
N LEU A 69 88.27 46.45 7.74
CA LEU A 69 89.33 46.45 8.76
C LEU A 69 90.64 47.06 8.21
N PRO A 70 91.13 48.19 8.78
CA PRO A 70 92.35 48.83 8.30
C PRO A 70 93.57 47.93 8.52
N ALA A 71 94.58 47.95 7.66
CA ALA A 71 95.82 47.19 7.86
C ALA A 71 96.62 47.74 9.06
N LEU A 72 97.41 46.88 9.72
CA LEU A 72 98.30 47.35 10.79
C LEU A 72 99.43 48.20 10.19
N PRO A 73 99.73 49.38 10.78
CA PRO A 73 100.87 50.17 10.34
C PRO A 73 102.19 49.44 10.67
N PRO A 74 103.28 49.72 9.95
CA PRO A 74 104.63 49.32 10.36
C PRO A 74 104.95 49.92 11.73
N CYS A 75 105.54 49.12 12.63
CA CYS A 75 105.85 49.52 14.01
C CYS A 75 107.36 49.53 14.28
N GLU A 76 108.14 50.00 13.33
CA GLU A 76 109.60 50.06 13.43
C GLU A 76 110.03 51.39 14.06
N LEU A 77 110.67 51.33 15.23
CA LEU A 77 111.23 52.50 15.91
C LEU A 77 112.66 52.74 15.41
N VAL A 78 112.82 53.71 14.52
CA VAL A 78 114.12 54.02 13.88
C VAL A 78 114.85 55.17 14.60
N ASP A 79 114.10 55.99 15.35
CA ASP A 79 114.60 57.19 16.03
C ASP A 79 114.08 57.26 17.47
N PRO A 80 114.94 57.55 18.48
CA PRO A 80 114.52 57.81 19.85
C PRO A 80 113.55 58.98 20.03
N THR A 81 113.38 59.85 19.02
CA THR A 81 112.41 60.95 19.05
C THR A 81 111.10 60.67 18.30
N ASP A 82 110.85 59.41 17.91
CA ASP A 82 109.62 59.00 17.24
C ASP A 82 108.41 58.95 18.19
N ASP A 83 107.71 60.08 18.26
CA ASP A 83 106.47 60.23 19.03
C ASP A 83 105.19 59.89 18.22
N GLN A 84 105.31 59.42 16.97
CA GLN A 84 104.17 59.28 16.04
C GLN A 84 103.76 57.83 15.78
N THR A 85 104.70 56.88 15.83
CA THR A 85 104.43 55.45 15.56
C THR A 85 103.43 54.86 16.56
N LEU A 86 103.56 55.17 17.85
CA LEU A 86 102.67 54.65 18.90
C LEU A 86 101.25 55.23 18.80
N PRO A 87 101.03 56.57 18.69
CA PRO A 87 99.69 57.13 18.45
C PRO A 87 98.99 56.55 17.21
N ARG A 88 99.72 56.37 16.10
CA ARG A 88 99.16 55.81 14.87
C ARG A 88 98.74 54.35 15.03
N LEU A 89 99.50 53.55 15.76
CA LEU A 89 99.13 52.18 16.09
C LEU A 89 97.89 52.14 16.98
N ILE A 90 97.81 53.00 18.00
CA ILE A 90 96.64 53.12 18.89
C ILE A 90 95.39 53.45 18.06
N GLU A 91 95.45 54.45 17.19
CA GLU A 91 94.33 54.85 16.32
C GLU A 91 93.82 53.68 15.45
N VAL A 92 94.73 52.95 14.79
CA VAL A 92 94.36 51.80 13.96
C VAL A 92 93.77 50.66 14.80
N LEU A 93 94.32 50.40 15.98
CA LEU A 93 93.81 49.37 16.88
C LEU A 93 92.43 49.72 17.43
N GLU A 94 92.19 50.98 17.79
CA GLU A 94 90.87 51.48 18.20
C GLU A 94 89.85 51.35 17.07
N GLN A 95 90.23 51.72 15.84
CA GLN A 95 89.33 51.61 14.68
C GLN A 95 88.99 50.15 14.37
N ARG A 96 90.00 49.26 14.41
CA ARG A 96 89.78 47.81 14.28
C ARG A 96 88.88 47.26 15.39
N HIS A 97 89.04 47.74 16.63
CA HIS A 97 88.21 47.34 17.76
C HIS A 97 86.75 47.76 17.55
N ARG A 98 86.49 49.00 17.12
CA ARG A 98 85.15 49.50 16.78
C ARG A 98 84.49 48.63 15.70
N ILE A 99 85.19 48.31 14.62
CA ILE A 99 84.65 47.47 13.53
C ILE A 99 84.31 46.06 14.04
N ARG A 100 85.19 45.44 14.84
CA ARG A 100 84.92 44.13 15.45
C ARG A 100 83.73 44.15 16.42
N GLN A 101 83.55 45.25 17.15
CA GLN A 101 82.41 45.43 18.03
C GLN A 101 81.11 45.49 17.23
N MET A 102 81.05 46.31 16.18
CA MET A 102 79.88 46.37 15.28
C MET A 102 79.57 45.00 14.67
N MET A 103 80.60 44.25 14.25
CA MET A 103 80.43 42.90 13.70
C MET A 103 79.84 41.94 14.75
N THR A 104 80.31 42.00 15.99
CA THR A 104 79.80 41.18 17.10
C THR A 104 78.34 41.53 17.42
N GLU A 105 78.00 42.81 17.42
CA GLU A 105 76.62 43.29 17.62
C GLU A 105 75.68 42.80 16.50
N GLN A 106 76.12 42.82 15.24
CA GLN A 106 75.32 42.30 14.11
C GLN A 106 75.12 40.78 14.18
N VAL A 107 76.16 40.01 14.52
CA VAL A 107 76.05 38.56 14.70
C VAL A 107 75.12 38.22 15.86
N THR A 108 75.26 38.88 17.00
CA THR A 108 74.40 38.66 18.16
C THR A 108 72.95 39.06 17.89
N HIS A 109 72.72 40.16 17.18
CA HIS A 109 71.38 40.58 16.74
C HIS A 109 70.73 39.51 15.84
N THR A 110 71.47 39.04 14.83
CA THR A 110 71.00 38.00 13.91
C THR A 110 70.73 36.67 14.64
N ALA A 111 71.63 36.26 15.54
CA ALA A 111 71.46 35.05 16.34
C ALA A 111 70.21 35.13 17.24
N ASN A 112 69.96 36.28 17.88
CA ASN A 112 68.77 36.48 18.70
C ASN A 112 67.48 36.47 17.86
N LYS A 113 67.50 37.05 16.66
CA LYS A 113 66.36 37.01 15.72
C LYS A 113 66.04 35.59 15.29
N VAL A 114 67.07 34.80 14.93
CA VAL A 114 66.91 33.37 14.58
C VAL A 114 66.37 32.58 15.78
N LYS A 115 66.92 32.80 16.98
CA LYS A 115 66.43 32.17 18.21
C LYS A 115 64.95 32.46 18.45
N PHE A 116 64.51 33.72 18.29
CA PHE A 116 63.10 34.07 18.45
C PHE A 116 62.22 33.40 17.39
N MET A 117 62.63 33.39 16.12
CA MET A 117 61.90 32.70 15.06
C MET A 117 61.75 31.20 15.34
N LEU A 118 62.82 30.56 15.84
CA LEU A 118 62.79 29.14 16.20
C LEU A 118 61.84 28.88 17.36
N GLN A 119 61.89 29.69 18.43
CA GLN A 119 60.98 29.57 19.58
C GLN A 119 59.51 29.77 19.18
N GLN A 120 59.23 30.71 18.28
CA GLN A 120 57.90 30.91 17.72
C GLN A 120 57.45 29.69 16.90
N PHE A 121 58.36 29.12 16.12
CA PHE A 121 58.06 27.92 15.33
C PHE A 121 57.77 26.71 16.23
N ASP A 122 58.58 26.47 17.26
CA ASP A 122 58.36 25.39 18.24
C ASP A 122 57.03 25.56 18.99
N SER A 123 56.68 26.79 19.35
CA SER A 123 55.40 27.12 19.98
C SER A 123 54.22 26.85 19.04
N GLN A 124 54.37 27.20 17.75
CA GLN A 124 53.35 26.88 16.76
C GLN A 124 53.24 25.37 16.51
N MET A 125 54.36 24.65 16.46
CA MET A 125 54.37 23.21 16.23
C MET A 125 53.67 22.46 17.37
N SER A 126 54.03 22.77 18.62
CA SER A 126 53.39 22.19 19.81
C SER A 126 51.88 22.47 19.88
N SER A 127 51.45 23.67 19.46
CA SER A 127 50.02 24.00 19.36
C SER A 127 49.28 23.13 18.33
N LYS A 128 49.91 22.85 17.19
CA LYS A 128 49.36 21.98 16.14
C LYS A 128 49.34 20.52 16.57
N ASP A 129 50.38 20.04 17.25
CA ASP A 129 50.41 18.67 17.79
C ASP A 129 49.29 18.45 18.81
N THR A 130 49.07 19.43 19.69
CA THR A 130 47.95 19.40 20.65
C THR A 130 46.60 19.36 19.94
N PHE A 131 46.43 20.17 18.89
CA PHE A 131 45.21 20.19 18.08
C PHE A 131 44.96 18.86 17.38
N VAL A 132 45.99 18.27 16.76
CA VAL A 132 45.90 16.95 16.11
C VAL A 132 45.53 15.87 17.11
N HIS A 133 46.12 15.90 18.31
CA HIS A 133 45.78 14.96 19.38
C HIS A 133 44.31 15.07 19.81
N ASP A 134 43.79 16.29 19.99
CA ASP A 134 42.37 16.51 20.32
C ASP A 134 41.44 16.02 19.20
N GLN A 135 41.77 16.27 17.94
CA GLN A 135 41.00 15.76 16.80
C GLN A 135 41.00 14.23 16.75
N GLN A 136 42.15 13.59 17.01
CA GLN A 136 42.24 12.13 17.06
C GLN A 136 41.39 11.55 18.19
N SER A 137 41.38 12.20 19.36
CA SER A 137 40.53 11.80 20.49
C SER A 137 39.04 11.86 20.12
N LYS A 138 38.61 12.97 19.48
CA LYS A 138 37.24 13.14 18.98
C LYS A 138 36.88 12.11 17.93
N LEU A 139 37.80 11.80 17.00
CA LEU A 139 37.60 10.77 15.99
C LEU A 139 37.39 9.39 16.62
N ASN A 140 38.22 9.02 17.59
CA ASN A 140 38.10 7.76 18.31
C ASN A 140 36.76 7.65 19.07
N GLU A 141 36.24 8.75 19.62
CA GLU A 141 34.91 8.77 20.24
C GLU A 141 33.81 8.51 19.20
N LYS A 142 33.89 9.14 18.02
CA LYS A 142 32.95 8.88 16.92
C LYS A 142 33.02 7.44 16.44
N GLU A 143 34.21 6.85 16.33
CA GLU A 143 34.38 5.44 15.97
C GLU A 143 33.70 4.49 16.96
N LYS A 144 33.82 4.76 18.27
CA LYS A 144 33.11 3.98 19.30
C LYS A 144 31.59 4.07 19.15
N VAL A 145 31.06 5.28 18.88
CA VAL A 145 29.62 5.47 18.64
C VAL A 145 29.17 4.72 17.40
N ILE A 146 29.93 4.79 16.30
CA ILE A 146 29.64 4.07 15.06
C ILE A 146 29.63 2.56 15.30
N LEU A 147 30.59 2.03 16.05
CA LEU A 147 30.65 0.61 16.38
C LEU A 147 29.43 0.17 17.19
N ASN A 148 29.03 0.96 18.20
CA ASN A 148 27.84 0.67 19.01
C ASN A 148 26.54 0.75 18.17
N GLN A 149 26.44 1.71 17.26
CA GLN A 149 25.29 1.81 16.36
C GLN A 149 25.25 0.63 15.39
N LYS A 150 26.40 0.19 14.88
CA LYS A 150 26.49 -0.97 13.99
C LYS A 150 26.00 -2.25 14.67
N THR A 151 26.43 -2.51 15.91
CA THR A 151 25.97 -3.70 16.65
C THR A 151 24.48 -3.64 16.97
N GLU A 152 23.95 -2.46 17.25
CA GLU A 152 22.52 -2.26 17.47
C GLU A 152 21.69 -2.47 16.19
N ILE A 153 22.19 -1.99 15.04
CA ILE A 153 21.57 -2.24 13.73
C ILE A 153 21.52 -3.75 13.45
N GLU A 154 22.63 -4.47 13.62
CA GLU A 154 22.67 -5.92 13.40
C GLU A 154 21.68 -6.68 14.30
N ARG A 155 21.51 -6.22 15.54
CA ARG A 155 20.53 -6.78 16.49
C ARG A 155 19.09 -6.53 16.02
N LEU A 156 18.79 -5.31 15.58
CA LEU A 156 17.48 -4.94 15.06
C LEU A 156 17.15 -5.68 13.75
N GLU A 157 18.11 -5.85 12.86
CA GLU A 157 17.95 -6.62 11.61
C GLU A 157 17.58 -8.08 11.89
N LYS A 158 18.25 -8.72 12.86
CA LYS A 158 17.89 -10.10 13.28
C LYS A 158 16.45 -10.17 13.80
N LYS A 159 16.03 -9.16 14.57
CA LYS A 159 14.65 -9.07 15.08
C LYS A 159 13.65 -8.84 13.94
N SER A 160 13.97 -7.99 12.96
CA SER A 160 13.15 -7.74 11.77
C SER A 160 12.91 -9.03 10.99
N LYS A 161 13.97 -9.76 10.65
CA LYS A 161 13.88 -11.05 9.94
C LYS A 161 13.01 -12.07 10.68
N THR A 162 13.11 -12.12 12.00
CA THR A 162 12.27 -13.01 12.83
C THR A 162 10.80 -12.61 12.77
N LEU A 163 10.49 -11.31 12.81
CA LEU A 163 9.12 -10.82 12.72
C LEU A 163 8.54 -11.01 11.33
N GLU A 164 9.32 -10.79 10.27
CA GLU A 164 8.95 -11.07 8.89
C GLU A 164 8.57 -12.55 8.70
N TYR A 165 9.37 -13.47 9.23
CA TYR A 165 9.06 -14.90 9.20
C TYR A 165 7.76 -15.23 9.95
N LYS A 166 7.52 -14.60 11.10
CA LYS A 166 6.25 -14.77 11.83
C LYS A 166 5.05 -14.24 11.05
N ILE A 167 5.20 -13.11 10.37
CA ILE A 167 4.16 -12.53 9.52
C ILE A 167 3.82 -13.50 8.37
N ASP A 168 4.82 -14.08 7.71
CA ASP A 168 4.61 -15.06 6.63
C ASP A 168 3.82 -16.29 7.11
N ILE A 169 4.16 -16.85 8.27
CA ILE A 169 3.38 -17.97 8.85
C ILE A 169 1.94 -17.56 9.16
N LEU A 170 1.74 -16.39 9.77
CA LEU A 170 0.41 -15.91 10.14
C LEU A 170 -0.44 -15.60 8.91
N GLN A 171 0.16 -15.09 7.84
CA GLN A 171 -0.50 -14.87 6.56
C GLN A 171 -0.96 -16.19 5.95
N LYS A 172 -0.06 -17.18 5.81
CA LYS A 172 -0.41 -18.52 5.32
C LYS A 172 -1.52 -19.18 6.13
N THR A 173 -1.46 -19.05 7.45
CA THR A 173 -2.48 -19.59 8.36
C THR A 173 -3.83 -18.88 8.17
N THR A 174 -3.82 -17.57 7.97
CA THR A 174 -5.02 -16.78 7.70
C THR A 174 -5.65 -17.18 6.36
N GLU A 175 -4.85 -17.33 5.31
CA GLU A 175 -5.30 -17.77 3.98
C GLU A 175 -5.96 -19.16 4.04
N MET A 176 -5.39 -20.09 4.80
CA MET A 176 -5.97 -21.42 5.03
C MET A 176 -7.34 -21.32 5.70
N TYR A 177 -7.47 -20.56 6.79
CA TYR A 177 -8.77 -20.37 7.45
C TYR A 177 -9.79 -19.66 6.57
N GLU A 178 -9.37 -18.70 5.75
CA GLU A 178 -10.25 -18.02 4.79
C GLU A 178 -10.72 -18.95 3.67
N GLN A 179 -9.87 -19.89 3.24
CA GLN A 179 -10.26 -20.93 2.30
C GLN A 179 -11.27 -21.90 2.93
N ASP A 180 -11.00 -22.41 4.13
CA ASP A 180 -11.90 -23.32 4.84
C ASP A 180 -13.26 -22.68 5.10
N LYS A 181 -13.27 -21.40 5.51
CA LYS A 181 -14.50 -20.63 5.68
C LYS A 181 -15.31 -20.56 4.39
N ARG A 182 -14.67 -20.27 3.25
CA ARG A 182 -15.35 -20.22 1.94
C ARG A 182 -15.91 -21.58 1.54
N SER A 183 -15.15 -22.66 1.75
CA SER A 183 -15.60 -24.03 1.46
C SER A 183 -16.82 -24.40 2.30
N LEU A 184 -16.78 -24.17 3.61
CA LEU A 184 -17.90 -24.44 4.52
C LEU A 184 -19.14 -23.60 4.19
N GLN A 185 -18.95 -22.35 3.77
CA GLN A 185 -20.05 -21.50 3.31
C GLN A 185 -20.71 -22.10 2.05
N GLN A 186 -19.93 -22.57 1.09
CA GLN A 186 -20.46 -23.22 -0.13
C GLN A 186 -21.20 -24.53 0.20
N GLU A 187 -20.67 -25.34 1.12
CA GLU A 187 -21.35 -26.56 1.58
C GLU A 187 -22.69 -26.26 2.25
N LEU A 188 -22.72 -25.25 3.12
CA LEU A 188 -23.95 -24.82 3.80
C LEU A 188 -24.99 -24.30 2.80
N GLU A 189 -24.59 -23.45 1.85
CA GLU A 189 -25.46 -22.97 0.78
C GLU A 189 -26.00 -24.15 -0.07
N GLY A 190 -25.15 -25.14 -0.35
CA GLY A 190 -25.56 -26.35 -1.07
C GLY A 190 -26.59 -27.18 -0.30
N GLN A 191 -26.38 -27.39 1.01
CA GLN A 191 -27.33 -28.09 1.88
C GLN A 191 -28.66 -27.33 1.99
N GLU A 192 -28.62 -26.01 2.12
CA GLU A 192 -29.82 -25.18 2.19
C GLU A 192 -30.64 -25.28 0.89
N GLN A 193 -29.99 -25.24 -0.28
CA GLN A 193 -30.67 -25.43 -1.56
C GLN A 193 -31.31 -26.81 -1.68
N MET A 194 -30.63 -27.87 -1.24
CA MET A 194 -31.19 -29.22 -1.23
C MET A 194 -32.39 -29.34 -0.29
N LEU A 195 -32.29 -28.77 0.91
CA LEU A 195 -33.39 -28.74 1.88
C LEU A 195 -34.60 -27.99 1.33
N GLN A 196 -34.40 -26.83 0.68
CA GLN A 196 -35.49 -26.07 0.06
C GLN A 196 -36.19 -26.87 -1.05
N LYS A 197 -35.42 -27.58 -1.89
CA LYS A 197 -35.99 -28.48 -2.90
C LYS A 197 -36.84 -29.58 -2.24
N GLU A 198 -36.29 -30.28 -1.26
CA GLU A 198 -37.00 -31.35 -0.53
C GLU A 198 -38.30 -30.85 0.12
N LEU A 199 -38.27 -29.70 0.80
CA LEU A 199 -39.45 -29.09 1.40
C LEU A 199 -40.50 -28.71 0.35
N SER A 200 -40.08 -28.20 -0.80
CA SER A 200 -40.98 -27.86 -1.90
C SER A 200 -41.64 -29.10 -2.51
N GLU A 201 -40.87 -30.17 -2.69
CA GLU A 201 -41.35 -31.45 -3.22
C GLU A 201 -42.30 -32.14 -2.24
N ARG A 202 -41.96 -32.13 -0.95
CA ARG A 202 -42.82 -32.63 0.12
C ARG A 202 -44.16 -31.90 0.15
N ARG A 203 -44.16 -30.55 0.11
CA ARG A 203 -45.40 -29.76 0.07
C ARG A 203 -46.25 -30.10 -1.17
N ARG A 204 -45.61 -30.28 -2.33
CA ARG A 204 -46.31 -30.70 -3.56
C ARG A 204 -46.91 -32.10 -3.43
N MET A 205 -46.18 -33.04 -2.81
CA MET A 205 -46.67 -34.40 -2.57
C MET A 205 -47.85 -34.41 -1.59
N GLU A 206 -47.74 -33.67 -0.50
CA GLU A 206 -48.79 -33.52 0.51
C GLU A 206 -50.07 -32.93 -0.11
N GLN A 207 -49.96 -31.89 -0.94
CA GLN A 207 -51.11 -31.33 -1.64
C GLN A 207 -51.78 -32.35 -2.58
N ARG A 208 -51.00 -33.14 -3.32
CA ARG A 208 -51.55 -34.21 -4.18
C ARG A 208 -52.27 -35.28 -3.36
N MET A 209 -51.66 -35.71 -2.25
CA MET A 209 -52.25 -36.69 -1.36
C MET A 209 -53.55 -36.19 -0.74
N GLN A 210 -53.59 -34.92 -0.31
CA GLN A 210 -54.82 -34.29 0.19
C GLN A 210 -55.92 -34.31 -0.88
N GLY A 211 -55.58 -34.04 -2.14
CA GLY A 211 -56.52 -34.17 -3.27
C GLY A 211 -57.09 -35.58 -3.41
N VAL A 212 -56.25 -36.61 -3.33
CA VAL A 212 -56.69 -38.02 -3.38
C VAL A 212 -57.61 -38.36 -2.19
N VAL A 213 -57.27 -37.89 -0.98
CA VAL A 213 -58.09 -38.08 0.22
C VAL A 213 -59.45 -37.39 0.08
N THR A 214 -59.50 -36.16 -0.45
CA THR A 214 -60.77 -35.46 -0.67
C THR A 214 -61.62 -36.13 -1.75
N ASP A 215 -61.01 -36.58 -2.85
CA ASP A 215 -61.72 -37.26 -3.93
C ASP A 215 -62.30 -38.60 -3.49
N THR A 216 -61.53 -39.38 -2.71
CA THR A 216 -61.99 -40.65 -2.14
C THR A 216 -63.10 -40.44 -1.13
N LYS A 217 -62.99 -39.44 -0.24
CA LYS A 217 -64.06 -39.06 0.69
C LYS A 217 -65.35 -38.71 -0.06
N LEU A 218 -65.28 -37.85 -1.07
CA LEU A 218 -66.45 -37.45 -1.87
C LEU A 218 -67.09 -38.64 -2.60
N LYS A 219 -66.28 -39.57 -3.13
CA LYS A 219 -66.79 -40.80 -3.76
C LYS A 219 -67.58 -41.66 -2.76
N TRP A 220 -67.07 -41.83 -1.55
CA TRP A 220 -67.75 -42.60 -0.50
C TRP A 220 -69.01 -41.91 0.02
N GLU A 221 -69.01 -40.58 0.14
CA GLU A 221 -70.20 -39.81 0.50
C GLU A 221 -71.31 -40.00 -0.54
N LYS A 222 -71.00 -39.88 -1.84
CA LYS A 222 -71.95 -40.12 -2.92
C LYS A 222 -72.47 -41.56 -2.96
N GLU A 223 -71.59 -42.54 -2.73
CA GLU A 223 -71.98 -43.95 -2.69
C GLU A 223 -72.88 -44.25 -1.47
N CYS A 224 -72.61 -43.64 -0.32
CA CYS A 224 -73.46 -43.73 0.87
C CYS A 224 -74.84 -43.13 0.60
N GLU A 225 -74.90 -41.91 0.05
CA GLU A 225 -76.13 -41.24 -0.34
C GLU A 225 -76.94 -42.07 -1.34
N ARG A 226 -76.28 -42.62 -2.37
CA ARG A 226 -76.91 -43.53 -3.34
C ARG A 226 -77.52 -44.76 -2.67
N ARG A 227 -76.82 -45.39 -1.72
CA ARG A 227 -77.34 -46.55 -0.97
C ARG A 227 -78.51 -46.18 -0.08
N VAL A 228 -78.45 -45.04 0.60
CA VAL A 228 -79.55 -44.52 1.43
C VAL A 228 -80.78 -44.25 0.56
N ASN A 229 -80.61 -43.55 -0.57
CA ASN A 229 -81.68 -43.26 -1.52
C ASN A 229 -82.29 -44.55 -2.10
N ALA A 230 -81.46 -45.54 -2.47
CA ALA A 230 -81.94 -46.83 -2.93
C ALA A 230 -82.77 -47.55 -1.85
N LYS A 231 -82.34 -47.50 -0.58
CA LYS A 231 -83.07 -48.09 0.55
C LYS A 231 -84.38 -47.36 0.86
N GLN A 232 -84.39 -46.03 0.80
CA GLN A 232 -85.61 -45.24 0.97
C GLN A 232 -86.63 -45.54 -0.14
N LEU A 233 -86.20 -45.63 -1.40
CA LEU A 233 -87.07 -45.99 -2.52
C LEU A 233 -87.60 -47.42 -2.40
N GLU A 234 -86.77 -48.38 -1.97
CA GLU A 234 -87.20 -49.75 -1.68
C GLU A 234 -88.31 -49.78 -0.62
N MET A 235 -88.15 -49.00 0.46
CA MET A 235 -89.14 -48.87 1.53
C MET A 235 -90.43 -48.18 1.04
N GLN A 236 -90.32 -47.11 0.27
CA GLN A 236 -91.48 -46.42 -0.31
C GLN A 236 -92.25 -47.35 -1.26
N ASN A 237 -91.57 -48.12 -2.09
CA ASN A 237 -92.18 -49.11 -2.97
C ASN A 237 -92.91 -50.19 -2.15
N LYS A 238 -92.30 -50.68 -1.06
CA LYS A 238 -92.95 -51.61 -0.11
C LYS A 238 -94.22 -51.02 0.51
N LEU A 239 -94.20 -49.75 0.93
CA LEU A 239 -95.39 -49.07 1.47
C LEU A 239 -96.46 -48.90 0.39
N TRP A 240 -96.09 -48.49 -0.82
CA TRP A 240 -97.00 -48.35 -1.95
C TRP A 240 -97.69 -49.68 -2.31
N VAL A 241 -96.94 -50.79 -2.38
CA VAL A 241 -97.52 -52.12 -2.61
C VAL A 241 -98.49 -52.50 -1.49
N LYS A 242 -98.17 -52.18 -0.23
CA LYS A 242 -99.09 -52.40 0.90
C LYS A 242 -100.36 -51.57 0.76
N ASP A 243 -100.24 -50.28 0.44
CA ASP A 243 -101.37 -49.38 0.24
C ASP A 243 -102.24 -49.80 -0.94
N GLU A 244 -101.64 -50.22 -2.06
CA GLU A 244 -102.36 -50.72 -3.23
C GLU A 244 -103.09 -52.03 -2.90
N LYS A 245 -102.47 -52.95 -2.14
CA LYS A 245 -103.16 -54.15 -1.61
C LYS A 245 -104.32 -53.78 -0.69
N LEU A 246 -104.14 -52.81 0.21
CA LEU A 246 -105.22 -52.33 1.08
C LEU A 246 -106.36 -51.70 0.26
N LYS A 247 -106.04 -50.99 -0.81
CA LYS A 247 -107.02 -50.40 -1.73
C LYS A 247 -107.80 -51.47 -2.49
N GLN A 248 -107.13 -52.51 -2.98
CA GLN A 248 -107.78 -53.67 -3.61
C GLN A 248 -108.72 -54.38 -2.63
N LEU A 249 -108.27 -54.62 -1.39
CA LEU A 249 -109.12 -55.18 -0.33
C LEU A 249 -110.35 -54.30 -0.05
N LYS A 250 -110.18 -52.98 0.01
CA LYS A 250 -111.31 -52.04 0.17
C LYS A 250 -112.28 -52.13 -1.00
N ALA A 251 -111.80 -52.12 -2.24
CA ALA A 251 -112.64 -52.19 -3.44
C ALA A 251 -113.55 -53.44 -3.43
N ILE A 252 -112.99 -54.62 -3.11
CA ILE A 252 -113.73 -55.88 -2.96
C ILE A 252 -114.77 -55.76 -1.84
N VAL A 253 -114.40 -55.17 -0.70
CA VAL A 253 -115.31 -54.96 0.43
C VAL A 253 -116.45 -53.98 0.08
N THR A 254 -116.22 -52.92 -0.70
CA THR A 254 -117.27 -51.99 -1.17
C THR A 254 -118.12 -52.55 -2.30
N GLU A 255 -117.60 -53.38 -3.20
CA GLU A 255 -118.41 -54.07 -4.24
C GLU A 255 -119.40 -55.06 -3.63
N ASN A 256 -119.14 -55.57 -2.42
CA ASN A 256 -120.04 -56.48 -1.70
C ASN A 256 -121.02 -55.78 -0.73
N SER A 257 -121.04 -54.45 -0.64
CA SER A 257 -121.97 -53.72 0.24
C SER A 257 -122.47 -52.42 -0.39
N SER A 258 -123.42 -52.54 -1.33
CA SER A 258 -124.75 -51.88 -1.29
C SER A 258 -125.32 -51.53 -2.68
N GLY A 259 -126.58 -51.92 -2.91
CA GLY A 259 -127.46 -51.35 -3.92
C GLY A 259 -128.43 -50.31 -3.33
N GLY A 260 -128.61 -49.19 -4.05
CA GLY A 260 -129.71 -48.19 -4.05
C GLY A 260 -129.78 -47.18 -2.88
N SER A 261 -129.98 -45.85 -3.01
CA SER A 261 -130.23 -44.93 -4.14
C SER A 261 -130.20 -43.41 -3.71
N PHE A 262 -129.46 -42.56 -4.47
CA PHE A 262 -129.76 -41.16 -4.97
C PHE A 262 -129.77 -39.87 -4.06
N PRO A 263 -129.58 -38.62 -4.61
CA PRO A 263 -128.38 -37.74 -4.47
C PRO A 263 -128.61 -36.41 -3.67
N PRO A 264 -127.58 -35.54 -3.42
CA PRO A 264 -127.28 -34.37 -4.30
C PRO A 264 -125.77 -33.97 -4.40
N GLU A 265 -125.54 -32.85 -5.09
CA GLU A 265 -124.35 -32.31 -5.79
C GLU A 265 -123.42 -31.37 -4.91
N PRO A 266 -122.51 -30.53 -5.46
CA PRO A 266 -121.03 -30.53 -5.29
C PRO A 266 -120.44 -29.48 -4.29
N PRO A 267 -119.12 -29.52 -3.98
CA PRO A 267 -118.27 -28.38 -4.40
C PRO A 267 -116.79 -28.68 -4.76
N LYS A 268 -116.36 -28.03 -5.86
CA LYS A 268 -115.17 -27.19 -6.11
C LYS A 268 -113.72 -27.68 -5.86
N LYS A 269 -112.98 -27.70 -6.98
CA LYS A 269 -111.53 -27.47 -7.17
C LYS A 269 -110.91 -26.46 -6.18
N PRO A 270 -109.62 -26.65 -5.85
CA PRO A 270 -108.56 -25.81 -6.42
C PRO A 270 -107.53 -26.72 -7.14
N GLU A 271 -107.33 -26.60 -8.45
CA GLU A 271 -106.49 -25.61 -9.11
C GLU A 271 -105.00 -25.78 -8.79
N ARG A 272 -104.30 -26.46 -9.72
CA ARG A 272 -102.85 -26.33 -9.91
C ARG A 272 -102.51 -24.86 -10.14
N PRO A 273 -101.50 -24.29 -9.46
CA PRO A 273 -100.71 -23.24 -10.07
C PRO A 273 -99.74 -23.86 -11.08
N SER A 274 -99.79 -23.27 -12.25
CA SER A 274 -98.95 -23.46 -13.41
C SER A 274 -97.45 -23.45 -13.13
N ARG A 275 -96.79 -24.26 -13.92
CA ARG A 275 -95.41 -24.09 -14.37
C ARG A 275 -95.38 -22.86 -15.28
N GLU A 276 -94.94 -21.71 -14.77
CA GLU A 276 -94.35 -20.62 -15.56
C GLU A 276 -93.84 -19.51 -14.64
N ARG A 277 -92.53 -19.50 -14.37
CA ARG A 277 -91.65 -18.35 -14.67
C ARG A 277 -90.22 -18.78 -14.38
N ASP A 278 -89.58 -19.22 -15.46
CA ASP A 278 -88.14 -19.15 -15.66
C ASP A 278 -87.68 -17.67 -15.58
N HIS A 279 -86.38 -17.47 -15.39
CA HIS A 279 -85.67 -16.21 -15.09
C HIS A 279 -85.63 -15.91 -13.58
N THR A 280 -84.49 -15.94 -12.88
CA THR A 280 -83.14 -15.51 -13.27
C THR A 280 -82.12 -16.18 -12.36
N MET A 281 -81.15 -16.91 -12.91
CA MET A 281 -79.75 -16.84 -12.47
C MET A 281 -78.88 -17.51 -13.54
N PRO A 282 -78.11 -16.75 -14.33
CA PRO A 282 -77.07 -17.34 -15.16
C PRO A 282 -75.96 -17.87 -14.25
N GLN A 283 -75.87 -19.20 -14.20
CA GLN A 283 -74.75 -19.94 -13.69
C GLN A 283 -73.52 -19.63 -14.55
N LYS A 284 -72.74 -18.60 -14.21
CA LYS A 284 -71.38 -18.43 -14.72
C LYS A 284 -70.48 -19.46 -14.06
N ARG A 285 -70.38 -20.63 -14.70
CA ARG A 285 -69.16 -21.43 -14.68
C ARG A 285 -68.11 -20.68 -15.49
N SER A 286 -66.99 -20.34 -14.86
CA SER A 286 -65.62 -20.55 -15.37
C SER A 286 -64.65 -19.72 -14.54
N ALA A 287 -63.87 -20.42 -13.71
CA ALA A 287 -62.60 -19.91 -13.27
C ALA A 287 -61.66 -19.82 -14.48
N SER A 288 -61.03 -18.66 -14.64
CA SER A 288 -59.70 -18.52 -15.23
C SER A 288 -59.10 -17.25 -14.64
N PRO A 289 -58.09 -17.34 -13.76
CA PRO A 289 -57.37 -16.17 -13.32
C PRO A 289 -56.45 -15.70 -14.45
N THR A 290 -56.62 -14.43 -14.86
CA THR A 290 -55.69 -13.69 -15.71
C THR A 290 -54.34 -13.62 -15.02
N ALA A 291 -53.32 -14.11 -15.72
CA ALA A 291 -51.92 -13.96 -15.38
C ALA A 291 -51.40 -12.59 -15.81
N LEU A 292 -50.75 -11.85 -14.91
CA LEU A 292 -49.68 -10.89 -15.16
C LEU A 292 -48.79 -10.83 -13.91
N PRO A 293 -47.47 -10.59 -13.98
CA PRO A 293 -46.64 -10.38 -15.17
C PRO A 293 -45.51 -11.43 -15.31
N THR A 294 -45.31 -11.88 -16.55
CA THR A 294 -44.11 -12.63 -16.96
C THR A 294 -43.02 -11.62 -17.28
N VAL A 295 -42.01 -11.52 -16.42
CA VAL A 295 -40.70 -10.93 -16.77
C VAL A 295 -39.75 -12.10 -17.00
N PRO A 296 -39.16 -12.21 -18.19
CA PRO A 296 -37.69 -12.37 -18.27
C PRO A 296 -37.09 -11.82 -19.60
N PRO A 297 -35.77 -11.90 -19.86
CA PRO A 297 -34.60 -12.00 -18.98
C PRO A 297 -33.46 -10.99 -19.31
N VAL A 298 -32.65 -10.66 -18.29
CA VAL A 298 -31.16 -10.66 -18.27
C VAL A 298 -30.38 -9.93 -19.39
N ARG A 299 -29.56 -8.91 -19.04
CA ARG A 299 -28.07 -9.00 -19.00
C ARG A 299 -27.37 -7.70 -18.52
N PRO A 300 -26.10 -7.81 -18.06
CA PRO A 300 -25.56 -7.07 -16.92
C PRO A 300 -24.57 -5.97 -17.31
N THR A 301 -24.33 -5.02 -16.40
CA THR A 301 -23.06 -4.29 -16.38
C THR A 301 -22.51 -4.16 -14.97
N HIS A 302 -21.65 -5.10 -14.65
CA HIS A 302 -20.55 -4.93 -13.71
C HIS A 302 -19.64 -3.79 -14.24
N ARG A 303 -19.37 -2.78 -13.42
CA ARG A 303 -18.16 -1.97 -13.58
C ARG A 303 -17.54 -1.66 -12.22
N ARG A 304 -16.84 -2.66 -11.68
CA ARG A 304 -15.67 -2.44 -10.84
C ARG A 304 -14.45 -2.87 -11.64
N SER A 305 -13.58 -1.94 -11.94
CA SER A 305 -12.19 -2.23 -12.29
C SER A 305 -11.33 -1.12 -11.72
N ARG A 306 -10.67 -1.46 -10.61
CA ARG A 306 -9.35 -0.91 -10.30
C ARG A 306 -8.37 -1.56 -11.29
N SER A 307 -7.42 -0.77 -11.77
CA SER A 307 -6.10 -1.28 -12.15
C SER A 307 -5.08 -0.22 -11.73
N ALA A 308 -4.19 -0.62 -10.83
CA ALA A 308 -2.83 -0.11 -10.72
C ALA A 308 -1.94 -1.07 -11.51
N GLY A 309 -0.85 -0.57 -12.10
CA GLY A 309 0.12 -1.37 -12.87
C GLY A 309 0.77 -0.53 -13.95
#